data_AF-A0AAD0YI71-F1
#
_entry.id   AF-A0AAD0YI71-F1
#
_cell.length_a   1.000
_cell.length_b   1.000
_cell.length_c   1.000
_cell.angle_alpha   90.00
_cell.angle_beta   90.00
_cell.angle_gamma   90.00
#
_symmetry.space_group_name_H-M   'P 1'
#
loop_
_entity.id
_entity.type
_entity.pdbx_description
1 polymer ?
#
loop_
_entity_poly.entity_id
_entity_poly.type
_entity_poly.pdbx_seq_one_letter_code
_entity_poly.pdbx_strand_id
1 'polypeptide(L)'
;MKKILITLSIALIFSSCSSEIDTFDYDPKYLIEIDFKTGQVKEGGNILEAASPEIREICIKFLKNENLPEGCKVEILCQGSGGKNALFYYLKVITQHEAAYILITQKESETLVHVVNAYEKSSCLKRWIKN
;
A
#
# COMPACT_ATOMS: atom_id res chain seq x y z
N MET A 1 11.93 56.21 -0.31
CA MET A 1 13.03 55.63 -1.11
C MET A 1 13.38 54.26 -0.55
N LYS A 2 13.65 53.30 -1.45
CA LYS A 2 14.13 51.92 -1.25
C LYS A 2 13.14 50.88 -0.69
N LYS A 3 12.38 50.34 -1.64
CA LYS A 3 11.91 48.95 -1.69
C LYS A 3 13.13 48.01 -1.70
N ILE A 4 13.14 46.99 -0.85
CA ILE A 4 14.01 45.81 -0.96
C ILE A 4 13.10 44.62 -0.61
N LEU A 5 12.42 44.01 -1.59
CA LEU A 5 12.87 42.80 -2.31
C LEU A 5 13.29 41.68 -1.35
N ILE A 6 12.30 41.03 -0.72
CA ILE A 6 12.43 39.64 -0.29
C ILE A 6 11.47 38.83 -1.17
N THR A 7 11.86 38.75 -2.45
CA THR A 7 11.21 37.94 -3.48
C THR A 7 12.24 36.97 -4.01
N LEU A 8 12.73 36.01 -3.20
CA LEU A 8 13.51 34.88 -3.69
C LEU A 8 13.78 33.85 -2.58
N SER A 9 12.85 32.91 -2.35
CA SER A 9 13.16 31.65 -1.62
C SER A 9 12.10 30.55 -1.81
N ILE A 10 10.93 30.83 -2.43
CA ILE A 10 9.90 29.79 -2.67
C ILE A 10 10.18 29.00 -3.98
N ALA A 11 11.25 29.31 -4.72
CA ALA A 11 11.59 28.64 -5.98
C ALA A 11 12.42 27.34 -5.81
N LEU A 12 12.64 26.82 -4.60
CA LEU A 12 13.57 25.70 -4.35
C LEU A 12 12.96 24.42 -3.75
N ILE A 13 11.64 24.21 -3.84
CA ILE A 13 11.04 22.90 -3.50
C ILE A 13 10.37 22.22 -4.72
N PHE A 14 10.58 22.75 -5.92
CA PHE A 14 10.26 22.04 -7.18
C PHE A 14 11.46 21.21 -7.70
N SER A 15 12.46 20.92 -6.86
CA SER A 15 13.55 20.04 -7.23
C SER A 15 13.11 18.57 -7.13
N SER A 16 13.02 17.95 -8.31
CA SER A 16 12.93 16.51 -8.57
C SER A 16 11.53 15.86 -8.56
N CYS A 17 10.62 16.42 -9.36
CA CYS A 17 9.83 15.54 -10.23
C CYS A 17 10.76 15.12 -11.40
N SER A 18 11.84 14.37 -11.11
CA SER A 18 12.60 13.73 -12.18
C SER A 18 11.72 12.60 -12.69
N SER A 19 11.14 12.79 -13.86
CA SER A 19 10.44 11.77 -14.64
C SER A 19 11.42 10.72 -15.19
N GLU A 20 12.37 10.29 -14.37
CA GLU A 20 13.21 9.13 -14.61
C GLU A 20 12.71 8.06 -13.64
N ILE A 21 11.50 7.57 -13.92
CA ILE A 21 11.24 6.16 -13.67
C ILE A 21 12.16 5.47 -14.67
N ASP A 22 13.40 5.20 -14.24
CA ASP A 22 14.20 4.14 -14.83
C ASP A 22 13.22 3.01 -15.08
N THR A 23 13.06 2.67 -16.36
CA THR A 23 12.15 1.64 -16.84
C THR A 23 12.32 0.41 -15.97
N PHE A 24 11.48 0.27 -14.94
CA PHE A 24 11.39 -0.95 -14.18
C PHE A 24 10.83 -1.93 -15.18
N ASP A 25 11.71 -2.75 -15.74
CA ASP A 25 11.32 -3.84 -16.61
C ASP A 25 10.17 -4.57 -15.92
N TYR A 26 9.04 -4.66 -16.63
CA TYR A 26 7.86 -5.30 -16.13
C TYR A 26 8.23 -6.71 -15.66
N ASP A 27 8.19 -6.91 -14.34
CA ASP A 27 8.44 -8.20 -13.73
C ASP A 27 7.10 -8.67 -13.13
N PRO A 28 6.47 -9.70 -13.73
CA PRO A 28 5.17 -10.22 -13.30
C PRO A 28 5.10 -10.53 -11.80
N LYS A 29 6.23 -10.84 -11.15
CA LYS A 29 6.25 -11.17 -9.72
C LYS A 29 5.79 -10.01 -8.82
N TYR A 30 5.90 -8.76 -9.30
CA TYR A 30 5.45 -7.58 -8.56
C TYR A 30 4.05 -7.10 -8.96
N LEU A 31 3.40 -7.79 -9.91
CA LEU A 31 2.04 -7.48 -10.33
C LEU A 31 1.04 -7.89 -9.26
N ILE A 32 0.15 -6.97 -8.91
CA ILE A 32 -1.03 -7.18 -8.08
C ILE A 32 -2.24 -7.15 -9.02
N GLU A 33 -2.91 -8.29 -9.17
CA GLU A 33 -4.15 -8.38 -9.95
C GLU A 33 -5.33 -8.45 -8.99
N ILE A 34 -6.32 -7.58 -9.18
CA ILE A 34 -7.45 -7.44 -8.26
C ILE A 34 -8.75 -7.59 -9.03
N ASP A 35 -9.58 -8.55 -8.63
CA ASP A 35 -10.97 -8.63 -9.03
C ASP A 35 -11.86 -8.30 -7.83
N PHE A 36 -12.23 -7.03 -7.78
CA PHE A 36 -13.12 -6.43 -6.78
C PHE A 36 -14.51 -7.09 -6.75
N LYS A 37 -15.02 -7.59 -7.89
CA LYS A 37 -16.33 -8.25 -7.96
C LYS A 37 -16.33 -9.62 -7.30
N THR A 38 -15.25 -10.38 -7.47
CA THR A 38 -15.11 -11.73 -6.88
C THR A 38 -14.40 -11.73 -5.54
N GLY A 39 -13.75 -10.62 -5.16
CA GLY A 39 -12.92 -10.51 -3.97
C GLY A 39 -11.56 -11.22 -4.10
N GLN A 40 -11.20 -11.65 -5.31
CA GLN A 40 -9.93 -12.35 -5.56
C GLN A 40 -8.79 -11.36 -5.76
N VAL A 41 -7.66 -11.61 -5.10
CA VAL A 41 -6.41 -10.88 -5.31
C VAL A 41 -5.32 -11.88 -5.66
N LYS A 42 -4.48 -11.52 -6.64
CA LYS A 42 -3.27 -12.26 -6.97
C LYS A 42 -2.04 -11.37 -6.82
N GLU A 43 -0.96 -11.97 -6.34
CA GLU A 43 0.36 -11.35 -6.33
C GLU A 43 1.35 -12.26 -7.05
N GLY A 44 2.03 -11.74 -8.05
CA GLY A 44 2.98 -12.54 -8.83
C GLY A 44 2.36 -13.75 -9.53
N GLY A 45 1.06 -13.65 -9.85
CA GLY A 45 0.27 -14.75 -10.43
C GLY A 45 -0.33 -15.72 -9.42
N ASN A 46 0.02 -15.65 -8.13
CA ASN A 46 -0.50 -16.53 -7.09
C ASN A 46 -1.75 -15.92 -6.43
N ILE A 47 -2.82 -16.70 -6.32
CA ILE A 47 -4.01 -16.29 -5.58
C ILE A 47 -3.66 -16.17 -4.10
N LEU A 48 -3.98 -15.02 -3.51
CA LEU A 48 -3.79 -14.79 -2.09
C LEU A 48 -4.98 -15.33 -1.30
N GLU A 49 -4.68 -15.84 -0.10
CA GLU A 49 -5.70 -16.25 0.85
C GLU A 49 -6.33 -15.02 1.50
N ALA A 50 -7.66 -15.03 1.68
CA ALA A 50 -8.33 -13.97 2.41
C ALA A 50 -7.91 -14.00 3.88
N ALA A 51 -7.68 -12.83 4.48
CA ALA A 51 -7.37 -12.75 5.90
C ALA A 51 -8.55 -13.24 6.76
N SER A 52 -8.23 -13.79 7.93
CA SER A 52 -9.25 -14.16 8.92
C SER A 52 -10.11 -12.95 9.31
N PRO A 53 -11.35 -13.15 9.78
CA PRO A 53 -12.22 -12.05 10.20
C PRO A 53 -11.58 -11.12 11.24
N GLU A 54 -10.83 -11.68 12.18
CA GLU A 54 -10.10 -10.93 13.21
C GLU A 54 -9.04 -9.99 12.61
N ILE A 55 -8.17 -10.53 11.75
CA ILE A 55 -7.13 -9.73 11.09
C ILE A 55 -7.76 -8.68 10.17
N ARG A 56 -8.83 -9.03 9.47
CA ARG A 56 -9.59 -8.08 8.66
C ARG A 56 -10.13 -6.91 9.50
N GLU A 57 -10.69 -7.19 10.66
CA GLU A 57 -11.20 -6.15 11.57
C GLU A 57 -10.09 -5.22 12.05
N ILE A 58 -8.94 -5.78 12.48
CA ILE A 58 -7.76 -5.02 12.91
C ILE A 58 -7.28 -4.09 11.78
N CYS A 59 -7.17 -4.60 10.57
CA CYS A 59 -6.77 -3.84 9.40
C CYS A 59 -7.74 -2.70 9.07
N ILE A 60 -9.05 -2.94 9.15
CA ILE A 60 -10.06 -1.91 8.90
C ILE A 60 -10.01 -0.81 9.98
N LYS A 61 -9.90 -1.20 11.26
CA LYS A 61 -9.73 -0.25 12.37
C LYS A 61 -8.50 0.62 12.18
N PHE A 62 -7.37 -0.01 11.80
CA PHE A 62 -6.13 0.71 11.50
C PHE A 62 -6.32 1.75 10.38
N LEU A 63 -6.91 1.38 9.24
CA LEU A 63 -7.13 2.32 8.14
C LEU A 63 -8.09 3.47 8.48
N LYS A 64 -8.99 3.27 9.43
CA LYS A 64 -9.90 4.30 9.93
C LYS A 64 -9.33 5.14 11.08
N ASN A 65 -8.07 4.89 11.47
CA ASN A 65 -7.44 5.49 12.66
C ASN A 65 -8.25 5.25 13.95
N GLU A 66 -8.88 4.09 14.07
CA GLU A 66 -9.58 3.65 15.28
C GLU A 66 -8.63 2.93 16.25
N ASN A 67 -9.05 2.81 17.51
CA ASN A 67 -8.28 2.08 18.52
C ASN A 67 -8.16 0.59 18.14
N LEU A 68 -6.93 0.09 18.18
CA LEU A 68 -6.63 -1.33 17.97
C LEU A 68 -6.88 -2.14 19.24
N PRO A 69 -7.13 -3.46 19.14
CA PRO A 69 -7.20 -4.34 20.30
C PRO A 69 -5.91 -4.31 21.12
N GLU A 70 -6.01 -4.59 22.42
CA GLU A 70 -4.86 -4.59 23.32
C GLU A 70 -3.80 -5.63 22.90
N GLY A 71 -2.53 -5.22 22.91
CA GLY A 71 -1.42 -6.06 22.47
C GLY A 71 -1.30 -6.21 20.95
N CYS A 72 -2.14 -5.54 20.15
CA CYS A 72 -2.01 -5.49 18.70
C CYS A 72 -1.16 -4.30 18.25
N LYS A 73 -0.27 -4.53 17.28
CA LYS A 73 0.50 -3.49 16.59
C LYS A 73 0.40 -3.69 15.08
N VAL A 74 0.19 -2.58 14.37
CA VAL A 74 0.16 -2.56 12.90
C VAL A 74 1.19 -1.57 12.38
N GLU A 75 1.98 -1.97 11.39
CA GLU A 75 3.00 -1.15 10.74
C GLU A 75 2.78 -1.15 9.22
N ILE A 76 2.75 0.03 8.61
CA ILE A 76 2.73 0.17 7.15
C ILE A 76 4.13 -0.09 6.62
N LEU A 77 4.29 -1.12 5.80
CA LEU A 77 5.56 -1.48 5.16
C LEU A 77 5.71 -0.85 3.78
N CYS A 78 4.59 -0.69 3.07
CA CYS A 78 4.51 -0.09 1.75
C CYS A 78 3.07 0.36 1.47
N GLN A 79 2.93 1.43 0.70
CA GLN A 79 1.64 1.84 0.15
C GLN A 79 1.86 2.40 -1.24
N GLY A 80 0.82 2.33 -2.06
CA GLY A 80 0.84 2.94 -3.38
C GLY A 80 -0.54 2.93 -4.02
N SER A 81 -0.59 3.43 -5.24
CA SER A 81 -1.81 3.49 -6.03
C SER A 81 -1.51 3.19 -7.49
N GLY A 82 -2.52 2.70 -8.21
CA GLY A 82 -2.38 2.30 -9.61
C GLY A 82 -3.66 1.65 -10.10
N GLY A 83 -3.79 1.42 -11.41
CA GLY A 83 -4.96 0.76 -12.01
C GLY A 83 -6.28 1.42 -11.62
N LYS A 84 -6.76 2.41 -12.39
CA LYS A 84 -8.09 3.04 -12.18
C LYS A 84 -8.36 3.43 -10.71
N ASN A 85 -7.41 4.13 -10.08
CA ASN A 85 -7.49 4.65 -8.71
C ASN A 85 -7.63 3.60 -7.59
N ALA A 86 -7.18 2.36 -7.82
CA ALA A 86 -7.04 1.41 -6.72
C ALA A 86 -5.82 1.77 -5.84
N LEU A 87 -5.98 1.59 -4.54
CA LEU A 87 -4.94 1.75 -3.53
C LEU A 87 -4.50 0.37 -3.05
N PHE A 88 -3.23 0.25 -2.66
CA PHE A 88 -2.74 -0.91 -1.94
C PHE A 88 -1.90 -0.51 -0.73
N TYR A 89 -1.96 -1.35 0.30
CA TYR A 89 -1.17 -1.22 1.53
C TYR A 89 -0.62 -2.59 1.90
N TYR A 90 0.69 -2.70 2.06
CA TYR A 90 1.31 -3.82 2.75
C TYR A 90 1.49 -3.46 4.21
N LEU A 91 0.88 -4.24 5.09
CA LEU A 91 0.97 -4.07 6.52
C LEU A 91 1.70 -5.26 7.16
N LYS A 92 2.44 -5.00 8.23
CA LYS A 92 2.78 -6.03 9.22
C LYS A 92 1.79 -5.92 10.36
N VAL A 93 1.02 -6.97 10.60
CA VAL A 93 0.12 -7.07 11.75
C VAL A 93 0.76 -8.00 12.77
N ILE A 94 0.88 -7.54 14.01
CA ILE A 94 1.40 -8.30 15.13
C ILE A 94 0.28 -8.35 16.18
N THR A 95 -0.16 -9.55 16.51
CA THR A 95 -1.13 -9.83 17.58
C THR A 95 -0.42 -10.50 18.74
N GLN A 96 -1.17 -10.88 19.78
CA GLN A 96 -0.63 -11.67 20.89
C GLN A 96 -0.25 -13.10 20.49
N HIS A 97 -0.80 -13.59 19.37
CA HIS A 97 -0.66 -14.98 18.95
C HIS A 97 0.28 -15.14 17.74
N GLU A 98 0.32 -14.15 16.85
CA GLU A 98 1.05 -14.28 15.58
C GLU A 98 1.48 -12.94 14.98
N ALA A 99 2.35 -13.03 13.96
CA ALA A 99 2.66 -11.90 13.09
C ALA A 99 2.44 -12.30 11.64
N ALA A 100 1.70 -11.47 10.90
CA ALA A 100 1.35 -11.72 9.51
C ALA A 100 1.67 -10.50 8.63
N TYR A 101 2.02 -10.76 7.38
CA TYR A 101 2.06 -9.74 6.34
C TYR A 101 0.72 -9.73 5.61
N ILE A 102 0.14 -8.55 5.45
CA ILE A 102 -1.20 -8.36 4.91
C ILE A 102 -1.13 -7.40 3.73
N LEU A 103 -1.77 -7.78 2.63
CA LEU A 103 -2.08 -6.88 1.51
C LEU A 103 -3.53 -6.42 1.64
N ILE A 104 -3.71 -5.11 1.80
CA ILE A 104 -5.02 -4.47 1.69
C ILE A 104 -5.10 -3.80 0.34
N THR A 105 -6.19 -4.05 -0.40
CA THR A 105 -6.50 -3.32 -1.64
C THR A 105 -7.83 -2.62 -1.53
N GLN A 106 -7.88 -1.35 -1.93
CA GLN A 106 -9.08 -0.52 -1.82
C GLN A 106 -9.43 0.15 -3.13
N LYS A 107 -10.74 0.24 -3.41
CA LYS A 107 -11.28 1.06 -4.50
C LYS A 107 -12.66 1.55 -4.09
N GLU A 108 -12.85 2.86 -4.06
CA GLU A 108 -14.10 3.49 -3.61
C GLU A 108 -14.51 2.97 -2.21
N SER A 109 -15.63 2.28 -2.08
CA SER A 109 -16.10 1.69 -0.81
C SER A 109 -15.63 0.25 -0.58
N GLU A 110 -15.00 -0.39 -1.57
CA GLU A 110 -14.57 -1.77 -1.49
C GLU A 110 -13.18 -1.89 -0.86
N THR A 111 -13.05 -2.81 0.09
CA THR A 111 -11.80 -3.12 0.77
C THR A 111 -11.64 -4.62 0.86
N LEU A 112 -10.56 -5.12 0.27
CA LEU A 112 -10.15 -6.51 0.35
C LEU A 112 -8.89 -6.62 1.21
N VAL A 113 -8.77 -7.71 1.97
CA VAL A 113 -7.69 -7.93 2.93
C VAL A 113 -7.22 -9.37 2.80
N HIS A 114 -5.96 -9.55 2.43
CA HIS A 114 -5.39 -10.86 2.08
C HIS A 114 -4.05 -11.08 2.78
N VAL A 115 -3.77 -12.34 3.12
CA VAL A 115 -2.49 -12.77 3.71
C VAL A 115 -1.43 -12.86 2.62
N VAL A 116 -0.22 -12.40 2.94
CA VAL A 116 0.96 -12.48 2.09
C VAL A 116 1.99 -13.37 2.78
N ASN A 117 2.44 -14.42 2.09
CA ASN A 117 3.36 -15.40 2.67
C ASN A 117 4.73 -14.80 3.02
N ALA A 118 5.24 -13.88 2.19
CA ALA A 118 6.48 -13.17 2.42
C ALA A 118 6.46 -11.78 1.79
N TYR A 119 6.91 -10.77 2.53
CA TYR A 119 7.07 -9.41 2.01
C TYR A 119 8.56 -9.06 1.83
N GLU A 120 8.93 -8.71 0.59
CA GLU A 120 10.27 -8.20 0.27
C GLU A 120 10.28 -6.67 0.31
N LYS A 121 11.02 -6.06 1.25
CA LYS A 121 11.05 -4.59 1.44
C LYS A 121 11.48 -3.81 0.19
N SER A 122 12.40 -4.36 -0.61
CA SER A 122 12.86 -3.77 -1.87
C SER A 122 11.83 -3.82 -3.01
N SER A 123 10.68 -4.47 -2.81
CA SER A 123 9.65 -4.62 -3.84
C SER A 123 8.65 -3.47 -3.90
N CYS A 124 8.58 -2.60 -2.88
CA CYS A 124 7.51 -1.59 -2.76
C CYS A 124 7.35 -0.70 -4.00
N LEU A 125 8.45 -0.09 -4.47
CA LEU A 125 8.45 0.79 -5.64
C LEU A 125 8.27 0.05 -6.97
N LYS A 126 8.34 -1.29 -6.96
CA LYS A 126 8.20 -2.14 -8.13
C LYS A 126 6.78 -2.67 -8.30
N ARG A 127 5.86 -2.37 -7.38
CA ARG A 127 4.49 -2.90 -7.40
C ARG A 127 3.62 -2.20 -8.43
N TRP A 128 2.84 -2.99 -9.16
CA TRP A 128 1.90 -2.51 -10.17
C TRP A 128 0.52 -3.10 -9.91
N ILE A 129 -0.54 -2.32 -10.12
CA ILE A 129 -1.92 -2.81 -10.01
C ILE A 129 -2.53 -2.98 -11.40
N LYS A 130 -3.18 -4.13 -11.62
CA LYS A 130 -4.08 -4.39 -12.74
C LYS A 130 -5.46 -4.74 -12.20
N ASN A 131 -6.49 -4.02 -12.67
CA ASN A 131 -7.87 -4.13 -12.20
C ASN A 131 -8.94 -3.88 -13.28
#